data_AF-A0A646KQK6-F1
#
_entry.id   AF-A0A646KQK6-F1
#
_cell.length_a   1.000
_cell.length_b   1.000
_cell.length_c   1.000
_cell.angle_alpha   90.00
_cell.angle_beta   90.00
_cell.angle_gamma   90.00
#
_symmetry.space_group_name_H-M   'P 1'
#
loop_
_entity.id
_entity.type
_entity.pdbx_description
1 polymer ?
#
loop_
_entity_poly.entity_id
_entity_poly.type
_entity_poly.pdbx_seq_one_letter_code
_entity_poly.pdbx_strand_id
1 'polypeptide(L)'
;MMLLASAGGNGVPVIAQLVAADEDTVRDVIHRFNEIGLACMDPRWAGGRPRLLSDDDEDFVVQTATTRPTKLGQPFTRWSLRKLVAYLRTVHGRVIRIGREALRGLLARRGVTFQRTKTWKESTGPDREAKLGRVEHVLDRFPDRVFAFDEFGPLGIRPTAG
;
A
#
# COMPACT_ATOMS: atom_id res chain seq x y z
N MET A 1 -9.01 11.31 -36.78
CA MET A 1 -9.30 11.00 -38.20
C MET A 1 -10.68 11.44 -38.64
N MET A 2 -11.77 11.08 -37.93
CA MET A 2 -13.15 11.45 -38.32
C MET A 2 -13.36 12.96 -38.58
N LEU A 3 -12.96 13.82 -37.63
CA LEU A 3 -13.14 15.27 -37.74
C LEU A 3 -12.31 15.91 -38.87
N LEU A 4 -11.10 15.41 -39.11
CA LEU A 4 -10.24 15.89 -40.21
C LEU A 4 -10.80 15.51 -41.58
N ALA A 5 -11.35 14.29 -41.70
CA ALA A 5 -12.00 13.85 -42.93
C ALA A 5 -13.28 14.65 -43.22
N SER A 6 -14.04 15.01 -42.17
CA SER A 6 -15.21 15.90 -42.28
C SER A 6 -14.81 17.32 -42.68
N ALA A 7 -13.76 17.89 -42.08
CA ALA A 7 -13.22 19.20 -42.47
C ALA A 7 -12.71 19.22 -43.92
N GLY A 8 -12.24 18.09 -44.44
CA GLY A 8 -11.87 17.90 -45.85
C GLY A 8 -13.06 17.72 -46.80
N GLY A 9 -14.31 17.83 -46.32
CA GLY A 9 -15.52 17.75 -47.15
C GLY A 9 -16.03 16.33 -47.43
N ASN A 10 -15.48 15.30 -46.77
CA ASN A 10 -15.96 13.93 -46.97
C ASN A 10 -17.32 13.74 -46.30
N GLY A 11 -18.24 13.05 -46.99
CA GLY A 11 -19.54 12.68 -46.42
C GLY A 11 -19.42 11.59 -45.35
N VAL A 12 -20.39 11.55 -44.43
CA VAL A 12 -20.47 10.60 -43.31
C VAL A 12 -20.26 9.13 -43.73
N PRO A 13 -20.87 8.62 -44.83
CA PRO A 13 -20.68 7.23 -45.26
C PRO A 13 -19.22 6.90 -45.63
N VAL A 14 -18.53 7.85 -46.26
CA VAL A 14 -17.12 7.68 -46.66
C VAL A 14 -16.21 7.66 -45.43
N ILE A 15 -16.49 8.55 -44.47
CA ILE A 15 -15.74 8.63 -43.22
C ILE A 15 -15.92 7.34 -42.41
N ALA A 16 -17.15 6.83 -42.30
CA ALA A 16 -17.47 5.59 -41.59
C ALA A 16 -16.69 4.40 -42.14
N GLN A 17 -16.64 4.25 -43.47
CA GLN A 17 -15.83 3.22 -44.14
C GLN A 17 -14.34 3.39 -43.88
N LEU A 18 -13.82 4.62 -43.97
CA LEU A 18 -12.39 4.94 -43.79
C LEU A 18 -11.90 4.62 -42.37
N VAL A 19 -12.75 4.81 -41.35
CA VAL A 19 -12.39 4.62 -39.94
C VAL A 19 -12.93 3.31 -39.35
N ALA A 20 -13.57 2.47 -40.17
CA ALA A 20 -14.23 1.23 -39.76
C ALA A 20 -15.16 1.41 -38.55
N ALA A 21 -16.00 2.45 -38.60
CA ALA A 21 -17.00 2.74 -37.57
C ALA A 21 -18.40 2.81 -38.19
N ASP A 22 -19.42 2.83 -37.33
CA ASP A 22 -20.80 3.04 -37.73
C ASP A 22 -21.06 4.52 -38.11
N GLU A 23 -21.95 4.76 -39.07
CA GLU A 23 -22.31 6.11 -39.51
C GLU A 23 -22.89 6.97 -38.39
N ASP A 24 -23.64 6.39 -37.46
CA ASP A 24 -24.19 7.11 -36.32
C ASP A 24 -23.08 7.55 -35.37
N THR A 25 -22.04 6.75 -35.18
CA THR A 25 -20.87 7.14 -34.38
C THR A 25 -20.15 8.33 -35.01
N VAL A 26 -20.01 8.36 -36.34
CA VAL A 26 -19.41 9.49 -37.05
C VAL A 26 -20.27 10.74 -36.90
N ARG A 27 -21.59 10.61 -37.06
CA ARG A 27 -22.55 11.71 -36.91
C ARG A 27 -22.52 12.28 -35.49
N ASP A 28 -22.52 11.43 -34.47
CA ASP A 28 -22.44 11.81 -33.05
C ASP A 28 -21.16 12.58 -32.74
N VAL A 29 -20.01 12.12 -33.25
CA VAL A 29 -18.72 12.80 -33.05
C VAL A 29 -18.70 14.17 -33.72
N ILE A 30 -19.24 14.30 -34.93
CA ILE A 30 -19.31 15.58 -35.66
C ILE A 30 -20.27 16.56 -34.95
N HIS A 31 -21.46 16.11 -34.55
CA HIS A 31 -22.40 16.95 -33.81
C HIS A 31 -21.81 17.41 -32.48
N ARG A 32 -21.22 16.50 -31.71
CA ARG A 32 -20.59 16.83 -30.44
C ARG A 32 -19.41 17.79 -30.62
N PHE A 33 -18.63 17.67 -31.69
CA PHE A 33 -17.60 18.64 -32.03
C PHE A 33 -18.18 20.03 -32.37
N ASN A 34 -19.28 20.09 -33.12
CA ASN A 34 -19.94 21.35 -33.44
C ASN A 34 -20.55 22.03 -32.18
N GLU A 35 -20.94 21.25 -31.17
CA GLU A 35 -21.49 21.76 -29.92
C GLU A 35 -20.42 22.26 -28.94
N ILE A 36 -19.37 21.47 -28.70
CA ILE A 36 -18.39 21.71 -27.62
C ILE A 36 -16.93 21.79 -28.09
N GLY A 37 -16.70 21.80 -29.40
CA GLY A 37 -15.37 21.87 -30.00
C GLY A 37 -14.51 20.64 -29.69
N LEU A 38 -13.19 20.82 -29.63
CA LEU A 38 -12.22 19.75 -29.36
C LEU A 38 -12.42 19.05 -28.01
N ALA A 39 -13.13 19.67 -27.05
CA ALA A 39 -13.49 19.04 -25.78
C ALA A 39 -14.38 17.79 -25.96
N CYS A 40 -14.98 17.59 -27.14
CA CYS A 40 -15.70 16.35 -27.47
C CYS A 40 -14.81 15.10 -27.46
N MET A 41 -13.50 15.26 -27.65
CA MET A 41 -12.54 14.18 -27.67
C MET A 41 -12.06 13.77 -26.27
N ASP A 42 -12.40 14.55 -25.24
CA ASP A 42 -12.06 14.16 -23.88
C ASP A 42 -12.85 12.91 -23.50
N PRO A 43 -12.16 11.80 -23.15
CA PRO A 43 -12.83 10.58 -22.75
C PRO A 43 -13.70 10.88 -21.53
N ARG A 44 -15.01 10.64 -21.68
CA ARG A 44 -15.91 10.56 -20.54
C ARG A 44 -15.60 9.26 -19.81
N TRP A 45 -14.59 9.29 -18.96
CA TRP A 45 -14.35 8.25 -17.98
C TRP A 45 -15.63 8.14 -17.14
N ALA A 46 -16.45 7.14 -17.44
CA ALA A 46 -17.50 6.74 -16.52
C ALA A 46 -16.76 6.37 -15.23
N GLY A 47 -16.95 7.17 -14.18
CA GLY A 47 -16.32 6.91 -12.89
C GLY A 47 -16.53 5.46 -12.53
N GLY A 48 -15.45 4.77 -12.16
CA GLY A 48 -15.53 3.37 -11.75
C GLY A 48 -16.47 3.19 -10.56
N ARG A 49 -16.71 1.93 -10.17
CA ARG A 49 -17.52 1.60 -8.99
C ARG A 49 -17.11 2.50 -7.81
N PRO A 50 -18.07 3.18 -7.14
CA PRO A 50 -17.78 4.06 -6.02
C PRO A 50 -16.92 3.37 -4.96
N ARG A 51 -15.95 4.10 -4.41
CA ARG A 51 -15.10 3.60 -3.33
C ARG A 51 -15.97 3.33 -2.10
N LEU A 52 -15.83 2.13 -1.54
CA LEU A 52 -16.59 1.70 -0.37
C LEU A 52 -15.97 2.17 0.96
N LEU A 53 -14.71 2.60 0.95
CA LEU A 53 -14.02 3.14 2.12
C LEU A 53 -13.92 4.65 1.98
N SER A 54 -14.26 5.35 3.06
CA SER A 54 -13.93 6.77 3.23
C SER A 54 -12.42 6.95 3.41
N ASP A 55 -11.89 8.14 3.16
CA ASP A 55 -10.48 8.47 3.43
C ASP A 55 -10.14 8.27 4.93
N ASP A 56 -11.07 8.61 5.82
CA ASP A 56 -10.94 8.34 7.26
C ASP A 56 -10.84 6.84 7.59
N ASP A 57 -11.56 6.00 6.85
CA ASP A 57 -11.51 4.55 7.04
C ASP A 57 -10.16 4.01 6.59
N GLU A 58 -9.63 4.54 5.49
CA GLU A 58 -8.30 4.20 5.00
C GLU A 58 -7.20 4.58 6.01
N ASP A 59 -7.28 5.79 6.58
CA ASP A 59 -6.32 6.27 7.57
C ASP A 59 -6.38 5.45 8.86
N PHE A 60 -7.58 5.08 9.31
CA PHE A 60 -7.75 4.17 10.44
C PHE A 60 -7.15 2.79 10.17
N VAL A 61 -7.33 2.26 8.96
CA VAL A 61 -6.74 0.96 8.56
C VAL A 61 -5.21 1.05 8.57
N VAL A 62 -4.64 2.12 8.04
CA VAL A 62 -3.18 2.35 8.02
C VAL A 62 -2.64 2.45 9.45
N GLN A 63 -3.27 3.28 10.29
CA GLN A 63 -2.89 3.45 11.69
C GLN A 63 -2.95 2.13 12.47
N THR A 64 -3.99 1.32 12.23
CA THR A 64 -4.13 0.00 12.84
C THR A 64 -3.00 -0.92 12.38
N ALA A 65 -2.68 -0.93 11.08
CA ALA A 65 -1.62 -1.77 10.51
C ALA A 65 -0.22 -1.43 11.03
N THR A 66 0.05 -0.16 11.34
CA THR A 66 1.33 0.30 11.90
C THR A 66 1.42 0.13 13.42
N THR A 67 0.28 0.03 14.10
CA THR A 67 0.24 -0.16 15.56
C THR A 67 0.58 -1.61 15.92
N ARG A 68 1.37 -1.83 16.97
CA ARG A 68 1.63 -3.20 17.45
C ARG A 68 0.32 -3.84 17.94
N PRO A 69 -0.03 -5.06 17.52
CA PRO A 69 -1.29 -5.67 17.92
C PRO A 69 -1.44 -5.85 19.44
N THR A 70 -0.33 -5.99 20.17
CA THR A 70 -0.32 -6.04 21.64
C THR A 70 -0.86 -4.76 22.28
N LYS A 71 -0.62 -3.58 21.68
CA LYS A 71 -1.21 -2.31 22.14
C LYS A 71 -2.73 -2.26 21.93
N LEU A 72 -3.25 -3.09 21.02
CA LEU A 72 -4.66 -3.21 20.68
C LEU A 72 -5.32 -4.43 21.34
N GLY A 73 -4.69 -4.97 22.40
CA GLY A 73 -5.21 -6.10 23.18
C GLY A 73 -5.20 -7.44 22.46
N GLN A 74 -4.48 -7.57 21.34
CA GLN A 74 -4.45 -8.81 20.57
C GLN A 74 -3.37 -9.78 21.09
N PRO A 75 -3.64 -11.10 21.12
CA PRO A 75 -2.74 -12.12 21.69
C PRO A 75 -1.54 -12.45 20.78
N PHE A 76 -1.17 -11.55 19.87
CA PHE A 76 -0.09 -11.76 18.92
C PHE A 76 0.78 -10.51 18.75
N THR A 77 2.02 -10.70 18.33
CA THR A 77 3.02 -9.63 18.26
C THR A 77 3.07 -8.92 16.90
N ARG A 78 2.53 -9.54 15.84
CA ARG A 78 2.62 -9.02 14.47
C ARG A 78 1.30 -9.17 13.71
N TRP A 79 1.02 -8.17 12.87
CA TRP A 79 -0.07 -8.24 11.91
C TRP A 79 0.26 -9.21 10.78
N SER A 80 -0.75 -9.97 10.37
CA SER A 80 -0.84 -10.54 9.03
C SER A 80 -2.06 -9.95 8.36
N LEU A 81 -2.12 -9.95 7.02
CA LEU A 81 -3.31 -9.46 6.30
C LEU A 81 -4.60 -10.14 6.78
N ARG A 82 -4.54 -11.44 7.10
CA ARG A 82 -5.71 -12.17 7.63
C ARG A 82 -6.13 -11.66 9.01
N LYS A 83 -5.17 -11.49 9.92
CA LYS A 83 -5.43 -10.99 11.28
C LYS A 83 -5.94 -9.56 11.28
N LEU A 84 -5.38 -8.72 10.40
CA LEU A 84 -5.80 -7.33 10.26
C LEU A 84 -7.24 -7.23 9.73
N VAL A 85 -7.62 -8.01 8.70
CA VAL A 85 -9.01 -8.07 8.24
C VAL A 85 -9.95 -8.56 9.34
N ALA A 86 -9.56 -9.59 10.09
CA ALA A 86 -10.39 -10.12 11.18
C ALA A 86 -10.62 -9.04 12.26
N TYR A 87 -9.55 -8.35 12.66
CA TYR A 87 -9.63 -7.26 13.64
C TYR A 87 -10.51 -6.10 13.16
N LEU A 88 -10.32 -5.63 11.92
CA LEU A 88 -11.10 -4.52 11.35
C LEU A 88 -12.61 -4.81 11.23
N ARG A 89 -12.99 -6.09 11.22
CA ARG A 89 -14.41 -6.50 11.25
C ARG A 89 -15.01 -6.49 12.65
N THR A 90 -14.17 -6.61 13.69
CA THR A 90 -14.61 -6.73 15.09
C THR A 90 -14.44 -5.45 15.89
N VAL A 91 -13.72 -4.44 15.37
CA VAL A 91 -13.56 -3.15 16.05
C VAL A 91 -14.92 -2.49 16.27
N HIS A 92 -15.27 -2.30 17.54
CA HIS A 92 -16.47 -1.57 17.95
C HIS A 92 -16.35 -0.09 17.54
N GLY A 93 -17.36 0.42 16.84
CA GLY A 93 -17.44 1.83 16.42
C GLY A 93 -17.12 2.08 14.93
N ARG A 94 -16.41 1.19 14.24
CA ARG A 94 -16.11 1.34 12.80
C ARG A 94 -15.91 -0.02 12.13
N VAL A 95 -17.01 -0.65 11.71
CA VAL A 95 -16.97 -1.98 11.06
C VAL A 95 -16.55 -1.84 9.60
N ILE A 96 -15.28 -2.08 9.32
CA ILE A 96 -14.73 -1.95 7.96
C ILE A 96 -14.73 -3.33 7.27
N ARG A 97 -15.61 -3.49 6.28
CA ARG A 97 -15.69 -4.71 5.46
C ARG A 97 -14.78 -4.61 4.24
N ILE A 98 -13.49 -4.90 4.45
CA ILE A 98 -12.48 -4.93 3.38
C ILE A 98 -12.05 -6.37 3.05
N GLY A 99 -11.84 -6.65 1.75
CA GLY A 99 -11.24 -7.88 1.27
C GLY A 99 -9.71 -7.88 1.44
N ARG A 100 -9.08 -9.06 1.47
CA ARG A 100 -7.61 -9.17 1.63
C ARG A 100 -6.83 -8.48 0.51
N GLU A 101 -7.31 -8.57 -0.72
CA GLU A 101 -6.68 -7.96 -1.90
C GLU A 101 -6.77 -6.44 -1.84
N ALA A 102 -7.96 -5.92 -1.56
CA ALA A 102 -8.19 -4.49 -1.38
C ALA A 102 -7.34 -3.92 -0.23
N LEU A 103 -7.22 -4.65 0.89
CA LEU A 103 -6.35 -4.26 2.01
C LEU A 103 -4.88 -4.25 1.60
N ARG A 104 -4.39 -5.27 0.87
CA ARG A 104 -3.00 -5.30 0.42
C ARG A 104 -2.70 -4.15 -0.54
N GLY A 105 -3.59 -3.89 -1.50
CA GLY A 105 -3.48 -2.76 -2.42
C GLY A 105 -3.51 -1.43 -1.69
N LEU A 106 -4.37 -1.27 -0.69
CA LEU A 106 -4.42 -0.08 0.16
C LEU A 106 -3.10 0.16 0.89
N LEU A 107 -2.59 -0.87 1.58
CA LEU A 107 -1.32 -0.78 2.30
C LEU A 107 -0.15 -0.49 1.37
N ALA A 108 -0.12 -1.09 0.18
CA ALA A 108 0.90 -0.82 -0.83
C ALA A 108 0.84 0.64 -1.34
N ARG A 109 -0.35 1.15 -1.68
CA ARG A 109 -0.54 2.55 -2.10
C ARG A 109 -0.14 3.55 -1.00
N ARG A 110 -0.35 3.18 0.26
CA ARG A 110 0.01 4.00 1.44
C ARG A 110 1.45 3.72 1.93
N GLY A 111 2.26 2.94 1.19
CA GLY A 111 3.66 2.69 1.51
C GLY A 111 3.91 1.83 2.76
N VAL A 112 2.89 1.16 3.30
CA VAL A 112 3.02 0.31 4.49
C VAL A 112 3.66 -1.02 4.08
N THR A 113 4.90 -1.23 4.50
CA THR A 113 5.63 -2.48 4.28
C THR A 113 5.74 -3.28 5.58
N PHE A 114 5.42 -4.57 5.52
CA PHE A 114 5.61 -5.48 6.65
C PHE A 114 7.06 -5.94 6.67
N GLN A 115 7.91 -5.15 7.32
CA GLN A 115 9.32 -5.51 7.52
C GLN A 115 9.44 -6.69 8.49
N ARG A 116 10.47 -7.52 8.28
CA ARG A 116 10.82 -8.59 9.24
C ARG A 116 11.17 -7.91 10.56
N THR A 117 10.41 -8.23 11.61
CA THR A 117 10.69 -7.70 12.95
C THR A 117 12.08 -8.18 13.37
N LYS A 118 13.03 -7.25 13.47
CA LYS A 118 14.24 -7.46 14.26
C LYS A 118 13.78 -7.52 15.71
N THR A 119 13.83 -8.70 16.31
CA THR A 119 13.56 -8.85 17.74
C THR A 119 14.85 -8.50 18.46
N TRP A 120 14.86 -7.38 19.16
CA TRP A 120 15.89 -7.12 20.17
C TRP A 120 15.55 -7.95 21.40
N LYS A 121 16.55 -8.63 21.98
CA LYS A 121 16.40 -9.18 23.32
C LYS A 121 16.46 -8.01 24.29
N GLU A 122 15.29 -7.57 24.76
CA GLU A 122 15.23 -6.62 25.87
C GLU A 122 15.35 -7.39 27.20
N SER A 123 16.20 -6.88 28.10
CA SER A 123 16.28 -7.40 29.45
C SER A 123 15.09 -6.93 30.26
N THR A 124 14.34 -7.85 30.87
CA THR A 124 13.23 -7.56 31.79
C THR A 124 13.69 -7.33 33.23
N GLY A 125 15.00 -7.29 33.47
CA GLY A 125 15.56 -7.11 34.80
C GLY A 125 15.27 -5.71 35.38
N PRO A 126 15.01 -5.59 36.69
CA PRO A 126 14.75 -4.30 37.34
C PRO A 126 15.97 -3.36 37.31
N ASP A 127 17.17 -3.88 37.08
CA ASP A 127 18.45 -3.17 37.05
C ASP A 127 18.93 -2.83 35.63
N ARG A 128 18.11 -3.05 34.59
CA ARG A 128 18.46 -2.84 33.18
C ARG A 128 19.13 -1.49 32.93
N GLU A 129 18.52 -0.41 33.39
CA GLU A 129 19.00 0.97 33.19
C GLU A 129 20.39 1.16 33.80
N ALA A 130 20.56 0.73 35.06
CA ALA A 130 21.81 0.83 35.79
C ALA A 130 22.92 -0.02 35.16
N LYS A 131 22.57 -1.17 34.56
CA LYS A 131 23.51 -2.02 33.83
C LYS A 131 23.94 -1.38 32.51
N LEU A 132 23.00 -0.80 31.75
CA LEU A 132 23.30 -0.09 30.50
C LEU A 132 24.23 1.10 30.75
N GLY A 133 23.93 1.94 31.75
CA GLY A 133 24.78 3.09 32.10
C GLY A 133 26.19 2.68 32.52
N ARG A 134 26.34 1.52 33.19
CA ARG A 134 27.66 0.98 33.54
C ARG A 134 28.45 0.53 32.31
N VAL A 135 27.78 -0.11 31.34
CA VAL A 135 28.39 -0.53 30.08
C VAL A 135 28.86 0.68 29.28
N GLU A 136 28.02 1.71 29.14
CA GLU A 136 28.40 2.96 28.47
C GLU A 136 29.59 3.65 29.15
N HIS A 137 29.57 3.78 30.48
CA HIS A 137 30.67 4.38 31.22
C HIS A 137 32.00 3.65 30.99
N VAL A 138 31.97 2.31 30.96
CA VAL A 138 33.17 1.50 30.71
C VAL A 138 33.67 1.68 29.28
N LEU A 139 32.77 1.66 28.29
CA LEU A 139 33.14 1.86 26.89
C LEU A 139 33.76 3.25 26.63
N ASP A 140 33.25 4.28 27.31
CA ASP A 140 33.73 5.66 27.14
C ASP A 140 35.04 5.94 27.89
N ARG A 141 35.16 5.49 29.15
CA ARG A 141 36.32 5.83 30.01
C ARG A 141 37.49 4.86 29.90
N PHE A 142 37.25 3.65 29.42
CA PHE A 142 38.27 2.60 29.31
C PHE A 142 38.25 1.90 27.93
N PRO A 143 38.35 2.65 26.82
CA PRO A 143 38.20 2.09 25.47
C PRO A 143 39.25 1.01 25.14
N ASP A 144 40.46 1.11 25.70
CA ASP A 144 41.57 0.20 25.42
C ASP A 144 41.59 -1.06 26.30
N ARG A 145 40.60 -1.23 27.20
CA ARG A 145 40.56 -2.32 28.19
C ARG A 145 39.27 -3.14 28.13
N VAL A 146 38.92 -3.62 26.94
CA VAL A 146 37.72 -4.44 26.74
C VAL A 146 38.12 -5.86 26.33
N PHE A 147 37.91 -6.82 27.23
CA PHE A 147 37.88 -8.25 26.90
C PHE A 147 36.41 -8.69 26.93
N ALA A 148 35.88 -9.08 25.78
CA ALA A 148 34.55 -9.67 25.69
C ALA A 148 34.68 -11.20 25.58
N PHE A 149 34.08 -11.91 26.52
CA PHE A 149 33.94 -13.36 26.47
C PHE A 149 32.45 -13.67 26.30
N ASP A 150 32.09 -14.33 25.21
CA ASP A 150 30.73 -14.82 24.96
C ASP A 150 30.82 -16.30 24.62
N GLU A 151 30.02 -17.12 25.30
CA GLU A 151 29.93 -18.54 24.97
C GLU A 151 28.97 -18.70 23.81
N PHE A 152 29.54 -18.90 22.62
CA PHE A 152 28.75 -19.28 21.46
C PHE A 152 28.37 -20.75 21.60
N GLY A 153 27.07 -21.05 21.77
CA GLY A 153 26.54 -22.41 21.75
C GLY A 153 26.93 -23.15 20.45
N PRO A 154 26.88 -24.49 20.39
CA PRO A 154 27.47 -25.26 19.30
C PRO A 154 27.02 -24.79 17.89
N LEU A 155 27.99 -24.36 17.08
CA LEU A 155 27.78 -24.00 15.67
C LEU A 155 27.60 -25.26 14.84
N GLY A 156 26.36 -25.56 14.46
CA GLY A 156 26.09 -26.47 13.35
C GLY A 156 26.45 -25.79 12.03
N ILE A 157 27.69 -25.93 11.56
CA ILE A 157 28.08 -25.48 10.22
C ILE A 157 27.41 -26.41 9.22
N ARG A 158 26.29 -25.98 8.62
CA ARG A 158 25.73 -26.63 7.44
C ARG A 158 26.23 -25.89 6.20
N PRO A 159 27.09 -26.51 5.38
CA PRO A 159 27.42 -25.93 4.08
C PRO A 159 26.14 -25.87 3.23
N THR A 160 25.70 -24.66 2.89
CA THR A 160 24.75 -24.45 1.78
C THR A 160 25.55 -24.17 0.53
N ALA A 161 25.27 -24.91 -0.55
CA ALA A 161 25.87 -24.65 -1.85
C ALA A 161 25.52 -23.23 -2.31
N GLY A 162 26.53 -22.51 -2.79
CA GLY A 162 26.39 -21.18 -3.39
C GLY A 162 25.85 -21.24 -4.81
#